data_AF-A0A497WPP7-F1
#
_entry.id   AF-A0A497WPP7-F1
#
_cell.length_a   1.000
_cell.length_b   1.000
_cell.length_c   1.000
_cell.angle_alpha   90.00
_cell.angle_beta   90.00
_cell.angle_gamma   90.00
#
_symmetry.space_group_name_H-M   'P 1'
#
loop_
_entity.id
_entity.type
_entity.pdbx_description
1 polymer ?
#
loop_
_entity_poly.entity_id
_entity_poly.type
_entity_poly.pdbx_seq_one_letter_code
_entity_poly.pdbx_strand_id
1 'polypeptide(L)'
;MSNLLVNCISFISQNGSRMSKLDKMEAELAQLTKQLAEFLSLPPTDRSTPGFAKIWRPISRYRVQLRTALQEQSSALSDPRYRDAKRSEIEQRVGYNAAHRRLRLWPQIEDMVNKQVTPERKALMPQPSNYMEGAHNRYVNHLYSALHTLALPSAAAMMNLMPDAHPDVALPATHFEALMHAAYRICLAQGRDAPPRFLDVGCGGGTKIWAALPFFPDARGLENNPTQVKIGAAAMAKLNAPADCIMEADARLFDDYSSYDVIYFYRPLKDSVGLTEMEDQIMKQARPGTILIAPYLGFSAEDDDIRCSKIAPSIYVAGVAPYQTEKLRDRAELIGTEAPVHSSSTDAALGYWRPLVEASRRNGYAL
;
A
#
# COMPACT_ATOMS: atom_id res chain seq x y z
N MET A 1 -36.96 -18.42 -43.70
CA MET A 1 -37.39 -18.04 -42.34
C MET A 1 -36.43 -16.96 -41.87
N SER A 2 -36.38 -15.79 -42.49
CA SER A 2 -37.42 -14.76 -42.61
C SER A 2 -37.70 -14.11 -41.25
N ASN A 3 -37.18 -12.88 -41.12
CA ASN A 3 -37.76 -11.73 -40.41
C ASN A 3 -38.46 -11.99 -39.07
N LEU A 4 -37.84 -11.54 -37.98
CA LEU A 4 -38.53 -10.82 -36.89
C LEU A 4 -37.49 -10.34 -35.87
N LEU A 5 -37.29 -9.03 -35.83
CA LEU A 5 -36.95 -8.16 -34.69
C LEU A 5 -36.10 -6.97 -35.12
N VAL A 6 -36.65 -6.22 -36.08
CA VAL A 6 -36.48 -4.77 -36.15
C VAL A 6 -37.62 -4.18 -35.31
N ASN A 7 -37.29 -3.54 -34.20
CA ASN A 7 -38.01 -2.46 -33.50
C ASN A 7 -37.77 -2.52 -31.98
N CYS A 8 -36.70 -1.86 -31.55
CA CYS A 8 -36.61 -1.27 -30.21
C CYS A 8 -35.64 -0.08 -30.26
N ILE A 9 -35.88 0.84 -31.21
CA ILE A 9 -35.33 2.20 -31.18
C ILE A 9 -36.53 3.12 -31.25
N SER A 10 -36.96 3.64 -30.09
CA SER A 10 -37.59 4.96 -29.90
C SER A 10 -38.40 4.98 -28.60
N PHE A 11 -37.73 5.02 -27.46
CA PHE A 11 -38.29 5.64 -26.24
C PHE A 11 -37.16 6.18 -25.37
N ILE A 12 -36.28 7.00 -25.96
CA ILE A 12 -35.48 7.93 -25.18
C ILE A 12 -36.44 9.05 -24.78
N SER A 13 -37.06 8.86 -23.62
CA SER A 13 -37.77 9.91 -22.91
C SER A 13 -36.81 11.08 -22.72
N GLN A 14 -37.10 12.20 -23.40
CA GLN A 14 -36.53 13.51 -23.17
C GLN A 14 -37.03 14.08 -21.82
N ASN A 15 -36.83 13.36 -20.72
CA ASN A 15 -36.95 13.93 -19.39
C ASN A 15 -35.58 14.46 -18.98
N GLY A 16 -35.24 15.65 -19.50
CA GLY A 16 -34.13 16.46 -19.03
C GLY A 16 -34.35 16.83 -17.57
N SER A 17 -33.99 15.93 -16.66
CA SER A 17 -34.05 16.15 -15.22
C SER A 17 -33.10 17.29 -14.88
N ARG A 18 -33.65 18.48 -14.60
CA ARG A 18 -32.89 19.61 -14.02
C ARG A 18 -32.18 19.10 -12.77
N MET A 19 -30.87 18.85 -12.87
CA MET A 19 -30.01 18.53 -11.74
C MET A 19 -30.15 19.60 -10.66
N SER A 20 -30.21 19.18 -9.39
CA SER A 20 -30.23 20.13 -8.28
C SER A 20 -28.94 20.97 -8.27
N LYS A 21 -28.98 22.15 -7.65
CA LYS A 21 -27.79 23.01 -7.49
C LYS A 21 -26.65 22.23 -6.84
N LEU A 22 -26.93 21.41 -5.83
CA LEU A 22 -25.95 20.56 -5.17
C LEU A 22 -25.37 19.50 -6.13
N ASP A 23 -26.22 18.80 -6.89
CA ASP A 23 -25.76 17.77 -7.84
C ASP A 23 -24.82 18.38 -8.91
N LYS A 24 -25.10 19.61 -9.38
CA LYS A 24 -24.23 20.33 -10.31
C LYS A 24 -22.87 20.66 -9.70
N MET A 25 -22.87 21.14 -8.46
CA MET A 25 -21.63 21.47 -7.74
C MET A 25 -20.78 20.22 -7.48
N GLU A 26 -21.39 19.10 -7.09
CA GLU A 26 -20.66 17.82 -6.91
C GLU A 26 -20.10 17.30 -8.24
N ALA A 27 -20.82 17.47 -9.36
CA ALA A 27 -20.33 17.09 -10.68
C ALA A 27 -19.14 17.95 -11.14
N GLU A 28 -19.19 19.27 -10.92
CA GLU A 28 -18.07 20.17 -11.20
C GLU A 28 -16.85 19.86 -10.32
N LEU A 29 -17.07 19.59 -9.04
CA LEU A 29 -16.02 19.16 -8.13
C LEU A 29 -15.39 17.84 -8.57
N ALA A 30 -16.18 16.86 -9.02
CA ALA A 30 -15.65 15.59 -9.52
C ALA A 30 -14.68 15.78 -10.69
N GLN A 31 -14.96 16.75 -11.58
CA GLN A 31 -14.05 17.07 -12.68
C GLN A 31 -12.78 17.76 -12.19
N LEU A 32 -12.89 18.71 -11.26
CA LEU A 32 -11.74 19.42 -10.70
C LEU A 32 -10.84 18.51 -9.86
N THR A 33 -11.41 17.61 -9.06
CA THR A 33 -10.64 16.65 -8.27
C THR A 33 -9.92 15.64 -9.15
N LYS A 34 -10.50 15.27 -10.30
CA LYS A 34 -9.81 14.46 -11.31
C LYS A 34 -8.60 15.19 -11.90
N GLN A 35 -8.74 16.47 -12.26
CA GLN A 35 -7.61 17.28 -12.74
C GLN A 35 -6.50 17.40 -11.69
N LEU A 36 -6.87 17.56 -10.41
CA LEU A 36 -5.89 17.59 -9.33
C LEU A 36 -5.22 16.22 -9.12
N ALA A 37 -5.97 15.13 -9.25
CA ALA A 37 -5.44 13.78 -9.18
C ALA A 37 -4.42 13.51 -10.30
N GLU A 38 -4.70 13.95 -11.53
CA GLU A 38 -3.77 13.90 -12.66
C GLU A 38 -2.49 14.69 -12.36
N PHE A 39 -2.62 15.90 -11.81
CA PHE A 39 -1.47 16.71 -11.38
C PHE A 39 -0.66 16.01 -10.27
N LEU A 40 -1.30 15.43 -9.27
CA LEU A 40 -0.61 14.68 -8.20
C LEU A 40 -0.02 13.36 -8.68
N SER A 41 -0.45 12.83 -9.82
CA SER A 41 0.14 11.61 -10.40
C SER A 41 1.50 11.90 -11.06
N LEU A 42 1.85 13.17 -11.28
CA LEU A 42 3.20 13.56 -11.71
C LEU A 42 4.22 13.29 -10.61
N PRO A 43 5.48 12.94 -10.93
CA PRO A 43 6.56 12.88 -9.95
C PRO A 43 6.64 14.18 -9.14
N PRO A 44 6.93 14.13 -7.82
CA PRO A 44 7.08 15.33 -7.00
C PRO A 44 8.00 16.42 -7.58
N THR A 45 9.07 16.02 -8.26
CA THR A 45 10.04 16.91 -8.91
C THR A 45 9.46 17.70 -10.08
N ASP A 46 8.37 17.23 -10.67
CA ASP A 46 7.77 17.77 -11.88
C ASP A 46 6.53 18.64 -11.55
N ARG A 47 6.12 18.66 -10.29
CA ARG A 47 4.98 19.45 -9.80
C ARG A 47 5.41 20.90 -9.62
N SER A 48 4.61 21.82 -10.16
CA SER A 48 4.84 23.26 -9.98
C SER A 48 3.83 23.86 -8.98
N THR A 49 4.31 24.66 -8.03
CA THR A 49 3.45 25.39 -7.08
C THR A 49 2.42 26.29 -7.78
N PRO A 50 2.76 27.02 -8.87
CA PRO A 50 1.78 27.78 -9.64
C PRO A 50 0.73 26.89 -10.31
N GLY A 51 1.13 25.73 -10.86
CA GLY A 51 0.23 24.75 -11.46
C GLY A 51 -0.77 24.20 -10.44
N PHE A 52 -0.27 23.81 -9.26
CA PHE A 52 -1.11 23.41 -8.13
C PHE A 52 -2.12 24.49 -7.76
N ALA A 53 -1.66 25.73 -7.54
CA ALA A 53 -2.52 26.83 -7.12
C ALA A 53 -3.63 27.13 -8.13
N LYS A 54 -3.36 26.97 -9.44
CA LYS A 54 -4.36 27.15 -10.51
C LYS A 54 -5.50 26.13 -10.42
N ILE A 55 -5.22 24.89 -10.01
CA ILE A 55 -6.19 23.80 -9.90
C ILE A 55 -6.89 23.82 -8.53
N TRP A 56 -6.14 24.04 -7.44
CA TRP A 56 -6.67 24.00 -6.08
C TRP A 56 -7.61 25.15 -5.74
N ARG A 57 -7.30 26.38 -6.18
CA ARG A 57 -8.11 27.58 -5.86
C ARG A 57 -9.59 27.45 -6.26
N PRO A 58 -9.94 26.98 -7.48
CA PRO A 58 -11.33 26.65 -7.81
C PRO A 58 -11.97 25.68 -6.82
N ILE A 59 -11.30 24.58 -6.49
CA ILE A 59 -11.79 23.55 -5.54
C ILE A 59 -12.06 24.20 -4.17
N SER A 60 -11.10 24.94 -3.60
CA SER A 60 -11.22 25.60 -2.29
C SER A 60 -12.46 26.50 -2.17
N ARG A 61 -12.88 27.16 -3.27
CA ARG A 61 -14.06 28.05 -3.26
C ARG A 61 -15.37 27.27 -3.09
N TYR A 62 -15.45 26.02 -3.53
CA TYR A 62 -16.67 25.21 -3.37
C TYR A 62 -16.93 24.84 -1.91
N ARG A 63 -15.95 24.88 -1.01
CA ARG A 63 -16.15 24.58 0.42
C ARG A 63 -17.27 25.39 1.04
N VAL A 64 -17.22 26.71 0.83
CA VAL A 64 -18.21 27.65 1.38
C VAL A 64 -19.55 27.46 0.67
N GLN A 65 -19.53 27.35 -0.65
CA GLN A 65 -20.75 27.19 -1.44
C GLN A 65 -21.50 25.90 -1.08
N LEU A 66 -20.79 24.78 -0.94
CA LEU A 66 -21.38 23.48 -0.55
C LEU A 66 -21.96 23.54 0.85
N ARG A 67 -21.25 24.18 1.80
CA ARG A 67 -21.75 24.37 3.16
C ARG A 67 -23.07 25.13 3.15
N THR A 68 -23.16 26.23 2.41
CA THR A 68 -24.40 27.02 2.27
C THR A 68 -25.50 26.19 1.61
N ALA A 69 -25.21 25.49 0.51
CA ALA A 69 -26.20 24.65 -0.19
C ALA A 69 -26.73 23.50 0.69
N LEU A 70 -25.87 22.88 1.50
CA LEU A 70 -26.28 21.84 2.44
C LEU A 70 -27.12 22.40 3.59
N GLN A 71 -26.81 23.60 4.08
CA GLN A 71 -27.65 24.28 5.08
C GLN A 71 -29.05 24.56 4.52
N GLU A 72 -29.15 25.10 3.30
CA GLU A 72 -30.43 25.32 2.60
C GLU A 72 -31.23 24.02 2.45
N GLN A 73 -30.56 22.94 2.03
CA GLN A 73 -31.19 21.62 1.87
C GLN A 73 -31.64 21.01 3.21
N SER A 74 -30.85 21.18 4.27
CA SER A 74 -31.19 20.72 5.62
C SER A 74 -32.46 21.41 6.14
N SER A 75 -32.57 22.73 5.92
CA SER A 75 -33.77 23.49 6.25
C SER A 75 -34.99 23.00 5.47
N ALA A 76 -34.84 22.72 4.17
CA ALA A 76 -35.92 22.17 3.35
C ALA A 76 -36.37 20.77 3.83
N LEU A 77 -35.43 19.89 4.17
CA LEU A 77 -35.72 18.54 4.68
C LEU A 77 -36.36 18.53 6.07
N SER A 78 -36.25 19.64 6.81
CA SER A 78 -36.85 19.80 8.13
C SER A 78 -38.25 20.43 8.07
N ASP A 79 -38.67 21.02 6.94
CA ASP A 79 -40.01 21.55 6.77
C ASP A 79 -40.98 20.41 6.36
N PRO A 80 -41.96 20.03 7.22
CA PRO A 80 -42.90 18.95 6.91
C PRO A 80 -43.80 19.24 5.70
N ARG A 81 -43.83 20.48 5.21
CA ARG A 81 -44.57 20.88 4.01
C ARG A 81 -43.75 20.72 2.73
N TYR A 82 -42.44 20.53 2.84
CA TYR A 82 -41.58 20.33 1.68
C TYR A 82 -41.77 18.91 1.12
N ARG A 83 -42.35 18.82 -0.08
CA ARG A 83 -42.41 17.59 -0.87
C ARG A 83 -41.75 17.83 -2.21
N ASP A 84 -40.67 17.11 -2.46
CA ASP A 84 -40.08 17.04 -3.80
C ASP A 84 -40.85 16.01 -4.62
N ALA A 85 -41.35 16.45 -5.77
CA ALA A 85 -42.12 15.60 -6.67
C ALA A 85 -41.27 14.48 -7.31
N LYS A 86 -39.93 14.52 -7.20
CA LYS A 86 -39.02 13.65 -7.97
C LYS A 86 -38.25 12.62 -7.16
N ARG A 87 -38.02 12.85 -5.87
CA ARG A 87 -37.23 11.95 -5.01
C ARG A 87 -38.03 11.63 -3.75
N SER A 88 -37.96 10.39 -3.31
CA SER A 88 -38.47 10.01 -1.99
C SER A 88 -37.68 10.73 -0.88
N GLU A 89 -38.32 10.97 0.26
CA GLU A 89 -37.66 11.59 1.42
C GLU A 89 -36.42 10.79 1.86
N ILE A 90 -36.48 9.46 1.77
CA ILE A 90 -35.36 8.57 2.09
C ILE A 90 -34.17 8.83 1.18
N GLU A 91 -34.38 8.87 -0.15
CA GLU A 91 -33.31 9.15 -1.12
C GLU A 91 -32.65 10.52 -0.88
N GLN A 92 -33.46 11.52 -0.53
CA GLN A 92 -32.94 12.85 -0.24
C GLN A 92 -32.10 12.87 1.04
N ARG A 93 -32.56 12.22 2.11
CA ARG A 93 -31.79 12.10 3.37
C ARG A 93 -30.49 11.33 3.16
N VAL A 94 -30.53 10.25 2.38
CA VAL A 94 -29.32 9.48 2.01
C VAL A 94 -28.33 10.35 1.24
N GLY A 95 -28.80 11.09 0.22
CA GLY A 95 -27.97 12.01 -0.55
C GLY A 95 -27.37 13.13 0.29
N TYR A 96 -28.18 13.78 1.12
CA TYR A 96 -27.74 14.81 2.08
C TYR A 96 -26.65 14.27 3.03
N ASN A 97 -26.88 13.10 3.63
CA ASN A 97 -25.92 12.49 4.56
C ASN A 97 -24.61 12.10 3.86
N ALA A 98 -24.65 11.66 2.61
CA ALA A 98 -23.47 11.38 1.81
C ALA A 98 -22.67 12.66 1.50
N ALA A 99 -23.33 13.71 1.01
CA ALA A 99 -22.71 15.00 0.71
C ALA A 99 -22.14 15.67 1.97
N HIS A 100 -22.86 15.61 3.09
CA HIS A 100 -22.39 16.12 4.37
C HIS A 100 -21.15 15.36 4.87
N ARG A 101 -21.12 14.02 4.75
CA ARG A 101 -19.92 13.22 5.06
C ARG A 101 -18.72 13.63 4.22
N ARG A 102 -18.89 13.83 2.91
CA ARG A 102 -17.82 14.31 2.01
C ARG A 102 -17.30 15.70 2.40
N LEU A 103 -18.19 16.61 2.77
CA LEU A 103 -17.80 17.95 3.22
C LEU A 103 -16.98 17.91 4.53
N ARG A 104 -17.25 16.94 5.42
CA ARG A 104 -16.47 16.76 6.66
C ARG A 104 -15.04 16.29 6.42
N LEU A 105 -14.78 15.62 5.29
CA LEU A 105 -13.42 15.21 4.90
C LEU A 105 -12.55 16.38 4.44
N TRP A 106 -13.14 17.56 4.18
CA TRP A 106 -12.43 18.71 3.59
C TRP A 106 -11.11 19.06 4.30
N PRO A 107 -11.05 19.21 5.64
CA PRO A 107 -9.81 19.58 6.31
C PRO A 107 -8.70 18.53 6.16
N GLN A 108 -9.07 17.25 6.17
CA GLN A 108 -8.12 16.14 6.02
C GLN A 108 -7.60 16.06 4.59
N ILE A 109 -8.48 16.25 3.60
CA ILE A 109 -8.08 16.34 2.19
C ILE A 109 -7.16 17.53 1.95
N GLU A 110 -7.49 18.69 2.51
CA GLU A 110 -6.67 19.90 2.41
C GLU A 110 -5.26 19.70 3.01
N ASP A 111 -5.18 19.10 4.19
CA ASP A 111 -3.89 18.74 4.82
C ASP A 111 -3.08 17.75 3.96
N MET A 112 -3.70 16.65 3.54
CA MET A 112 -3.09 15.61 2.72
C MET A 112 -2.55 16.16 1.39
N VAL A 113 -3.31 17.04 0.73
CA VAL A 113 -2.90 17.67 -0.52
C VAL A 113 -1.76 18.66 -0.28
N ASN A 114 -1.83 19.49 0.75
CA ASN A 114 -0.78 20.49 1.02
C ASN A 114 0.58 19.84 1.31
N LYS A 115 0.60 18.73 2.04
CA LYS A 115 1.83 17.95 2.30
C LYS A 115 2.50 17.41 1.02
N GLN A 116 1.76 17.30 -0.08
CA GLN A 116 2.24 16.76 -1.37
C GLN A 116 2.78 17.81 -2.34
N VAL A 117 2.47 19.09 -2.12
CA VAL A 117 2.86 20.18 -3.03
C VAL A 117 4.31 20.56 -2.82
N THR A 118 4.74 20.57 -1.56
CA THR A 118 6.14 20.80 -1.15
C THR A 118 6.58 19.64 -0.27
N PRO A 119 6.78 18.44 -0.85
CA PRO A 119 7.12 17.27 -0.06
C PRO A 119 8.50 17.43 0.56
N GLU A 120 8.62 17.05 1.83
CA GLU A 120 9.90 16.98 2.51
C GLU A 120 10.63 15.70 2.13
N ARG A 121 11.91 15.82 1.78
CA ARG A 121 12.77 14.67 1.54
C ARG A 121 13.02 13.95 2.87
N LYS A 122 12.61 12.70 2.97
CA LYS A 122 12.83 11.83 4.13
C LYS A 122 13.63 10.61 3.72
N ALA A 123 14.73 10.34 4.41
CA ALA A 123 15.56 9.17 4.17
C ALA A 123 14.72 7.87 4.11
N LEU A 124 15.14 6.93 3.26
CA LEU A 124 14.43 5.65 3.13
C LEU A 124 14.42 4.85 4.43
N MET A 125 15.58 4.79 5.10
CA MET A 125 15.73 4.14 6.39
C MET A 125 15.97 5.18 7.49
N PRO A 126 15.32 5.04 8.66
CA PRO A 126 15.68 5.82 9.84
C PRO A 126 17.10 5.49 10.30
N GLN A 127 17.65 6.32 11.20
CA GLN A 127 18.91 5.99 11.87
C GLN A 127 18.74 4.75 12.77
N PRO A 128 19.74 3.85 12.87
CA PRO A 128 19.66 2.64 13.70
C PRO A 128 19.18 2.86 15.13
N SER A 129 19.61 3.94 15.78
CA SER A 129 19.17 4.30 17.13
C SER A 129 17.65 4.47 17.24
N ASN A 130 16.98 4.95 16.18
CA ASN A 130 15.54 5.21 16.19
C ASN A 130 14.69 3.95 16.18
N TYR A 131 15.21 2.82 15.66
CA TYR A 131 14.46 1.56 15.57
C TYR A 131 15.08 0.41 16.38
N MET A 132 16.31 0.54 16.86
CA MET A 132 16.94 -0.49 17.70
C MET A 132 16.93 -0.14 19.20
N GLU A 133 16.89 1.14 19.56
CA GLU A 133 17.07 1.58 20.94
C GLU A 133 15.77 2.13 21.57
N GLY A 134 15.75 2.27 22.90
CA GLY A 134 14.61 2.87 23.62
C GLY A 134 13.55 1.89 24.11
N ALA A 135 12.76 2.34 25.11
CA ALA A 135 11.79 1.50 25.82
C ALA A 135 10.61 1.05 24.93
N HIS A 136 10.15 1.91 24.04
CA HIS A 136 9.07 1.60 23.10
C HIS A 136 9.46 0.46 22.16
N ASN A 137 10.64 0.54 21.54
CA ASN A 137 11.13 -0.50 20.62
C ASN A 137 11.32 -1.83 21.34
N ARG A 138 11.83 -1.83 22.58
CA ARG A 138 11.93 -3.05 23.41
C ARG A 138 10.55 -3.67 23.67
N TYR A 139 9.54 -2.86 23.95
CA TYR A 139 8.17 -3.34 24.18
C TYR A 139 7.55 -3.94 22.91
N VAL A 140 7.66 -3.26 21.76
CA VAL A 140 7.18 -3.78 20.47
C VAL A 140 7.87 -5.09 20.11
N ASN A 141 9.20 -5.15 20.25
CA ASN A 141 9.97 -6.37 20.01
C ASN A 141 9.56 -7.51 20.95
N HIS A 142 9.23 -7.21 22.22
CA HIS A 142 8.73 -8.20 23.16
C HIS A 142 7.37 -8.75 22.75
N LEU A 143 6.41 -7.89 22.34
CA LEU A 143 5.11 -8.32 21.84
C LEU A 143 5.23 -9.21 20.61
N TYR A 144 6.07 -8.81 19.65
CA TYR A 144 6.33 -9.63 18.46
C TYR A 144 6.99 -10.96 18.79
N SER A 145 7.90 -10.99 19.77
CA SER A 145 8.50 -12.24 20.24
C SER A 145 7.46 -13.17 20.89
N ALA A 146 6.50 -12.60 21.62
CA ALA A 146 5.40 -13.36 22.20
C ALA A 146 4.46 -13.92 21.13
N LEU A 147 4.10 -13.11 20.11
CA LEU A 147 3.33 -13.57 18.95
C LEU A 147 4.07 -14.68 18.18
N HIS A 148 5.37 -14.51 17.99
CA HIS A 148 6.22 -15.50 17.35
C HIS A 148 6.24 -16.82 18.13
N THR A 149 6.33 -16.75 19.46
CA THR A 149 6.26 -17.92 20.35
C THR A 149 4.89 -18.60 20.32
N LEU A 150 3.82 -17.85 20.09
CA LEU A 150 2.47 -18.43 19.92
C LEU A 150 2.29 -19.08 18.55
N ALA A 151 2.99 -18.59 17.53
CA ALA A 151 2.95 -19.11 16.17
C ALA A 151 3.84 -20.35 15.96
N LEU A 152 4.77 -20.64 16.88
CA LEU A 152 5.65 -21.81 16.80
C LEU A 152 5.47 -22.76 18.00
N PRO A 153 5.53 -24.08 17.82
CA PRO A 153 5.74 -24.99 18.94
C PRO A 153 7.14 -24.72 19.52
N SER A 154 7.35 -24.96 20.81
CA SER A 154 8.57 -24.52 21.53
C SER A 154 9.86 -24.85 20.78
N ALA A 155 10.82 -23.93 20.77
CA ALA A 155 12.13 -24.10 20.12
C ALA A 155 12.85 -25.41 20.51
N ALA A 156 12.57 -25.93 21.71
CA ALA A 156 13.04 -27.23 22.20
C ALA A 156 12.43 -28.44 21.45
N ALA A 157 11.18 -28.35 20.99
CA ALA A 157 10.55 -29.37 20.15
C ALA A 157 11.13 -29.36 18.72
N MET A 158 11.60 -28.20 18.23
CA MET A 158 12.17 -28.05 16.89
C MET A 158 13.64 -28.48 16.79
N MET A 159 14.46 -28.23 17.82
CA MET A 159 15.88 -28.61 17.82
C MET A 159 16.12 -30.13 17.71
N ASN A 160 15.15 -30.96 18.11
CA ASN A 160 15.24 -32.41 17.99
C ASN A 160 14.87 -32.97 16.60
N LEU A 161 14.39 -32.14 15.68
CA LEU A 161 13.84 -32.60 14.39
C LEU A 161 14.73 -32.31 13.18
N MET A 162 15.71 -31.39 13.22
CA MET A 162 16.53 -31.04 12.04
C MET A 162 17.96 -30.54 12.37
N PRO A 163 19.02 -31.12 11.78
CA PRO A 163 20.40 -30.60 11.87
C PRO A 163 20.59 -29.24 11.15
N ASP A 164 19.87 -29.03 10.04
CA ASP A 164 20.17 -27.96 9.07
C ASP A 164 19.33 -26.68 9.25
N ALA A 165 18.28 -26.69 10.07
CA ALA A 165 17.42 -25.52 10.31
C ALA A 165 17.94 -24.61 11.43
N HIS A 166 18.06 -23.30 11.20
CA HIS A 166 18.48 -22.32 12.23
C HIS A 166 17.46 -22.31 13.40
N PRO A 167 17.90 -22.26 14.67
CA PRO A 167 17.02 -21.71 15.70
C PRO A 167 16.69 -20.28 15.26
N ASP A 168 15.40 -19.94 15.29
CA ASP A 168 14.86 -18.67 14.81
C ASP A 168 15.75 -17.47 15.20
N VAL A 169 16.34 -16.81 14.19
CA VAL A 169 17.09 -15.58 14.38
C VAL A 169 16.11 -14.44 14.20
N ALA A 170 15.55 -13.95 15.31
CA ALA A 170 14.57 -12.88 15.26
C ALA A 170 15.22 -11.55 14.86
N LEU A 171 14.97 -11.07 13.63
CA LEU A 171 15.18 -9.67 13.28
C LEU A 171 14.20 -8.80 14.09
N PRO A 172 14.66 -7.74 14.79
CA PRO A 172 13.78 -6.82 15.52
C PRO A 172 12.59 -6.35 14.67
N ALA A 173 11.39 -6.37 15.23
CA ALA A 173 10.15 -6.06 14.52
C ALA A 173 10.14 -4.63 13.98
N THR A 174 10.66 -3.68 14.75
CA THR A 174 10.82 -2.28 14.37
C THR A 174 11.83 -2.09 13.22
N HIS A 175 12.87 -2.92 13.14
CA HIS A 175 13.78 -2.92 12.00
C HIS A 175 13.10 -3.48 10.75
N PHE A 176 12.38 -4.60 10.89
CA PHE A 176 11.60 -5.17 9.79
C PHE A 176 10.56 -4.19 9.25
N GLU A 177 9.82 -3.50 10.13
CA GLU A 177 8.84 -2.48 9.73
C GLU A 177 9.49 -1.34 8.95
N ALA A 178 10.66 -0.85 9.39
CA ALA A 178 11.42 0.16 8.66
C ALA A 178 11.81 -0.31 7.24
N LEU A 179 12.23 -1.58 7.10
CA LEU A 179 12.55 -2.18 5.80
C LEU A 179 11.30 -2.28 4.90
N MET A 180 10.16 -2.70 5.44
CA MET A 180 8.89 -2.80 4.70
C MET A 180 8.42 -1.42 4.22
N HIS A 181 8.52 -0.42 5.09
CA HIS A 181 8.15 0.95 4.75
C HIS A 181 9.05 1.54 3.65
N ALA A 182 10.36 1.33 3.75
CA ALA A 182 11.31 1.72 2.72
C ALA A 182 11.00 1.03 1.38
N ALA A 183 10.81 -0.29 1.38
CA ALA A 183 10.48 -1.07 0.18
C ALA A 183 9.16 -0.63 -0.47
N TYR A 184 8.14 -0.33 0.35
CA TYR A 184 6.87 0.17 -0.13
C TYR A 184 7.02 1.54 -0.82
N ARG A 185 7.79 2.47 -0.22
CA ARG A 185 8.08 3.78 -0.83
C ARG A 185 8.86 3.65 -2.14
N ILE A 186 9.79 2.69 -2.23
CA ILE A 186 10.50 2.39 -3.48
C ILE A 186 9.52 1.87 -4.54
N CYS A 187 8.61 0.95 -4.18
CA CYS A 187 7.58 0.45 -5.09
C CYS A 187 6.68 1.58 -5.64
N LEU A 188 6.25 2.50 -4.78
CA LEU A 188 5.47 3.67 -5.17
C LEU A 188 6.25 4.58 -6.12
N ALA A 189 7.54 4.82 -5.84
CA ALA A 189 8.41 5.63 -6.69
C ALA A 189 8.68 5.00 -8.07
N GLN A 190 8.60 3.66 -8.18
CA GLN A 190 8.65 2.96 -9.46
C GLN A 190 7.39 3.15 -10.30
N GLY A 191 6.28 3.62 -9.71
CA GLY A 191 5.04 3.92 -10.44
C GLY A 191 4.33 2.67 -10.96
N ARG A 192 4.36 1.58 -10.20
CA ARG A 192 3.76 0.29 -10.58
C ARG A 192 2.23 0.39 -10.71
N ASP A 193 1.68 -0.26 -11.73
CA ASP A 193 0.23 -0.27 -12.01
C ASP A 193 -0.56 -1.22 -11.12
N ALA A 194 0.12 -2.22 -10.54
CA ALA A 194 -0.46 -3.22 -9.66
C ALA A 194 0.13 -3.12 -8.25
N PRO A 195 -0.62 -3.52 -7.20
CA PRO A 195 -0.09 -3.68 -5.85
C PRO A 195 1.14 -4.61 -5.87
N PRO A 196 2.25 -4.24 -5.19
CA PRO A 196 3.46 -5.05 -5.22
C PRO A 196 3.26 -6.38 -4.49
N ARG A 197 3.84 -7.44 -5.05
CA ARG A 197 3.85 -8.78 -4.47
C ARG A 197 5.10 -8.99 -3.62
N PHE A 198 4.93 -9.51 -2.41
CA PHE A 198 5.99 -9.70 -1.44
C PHE A 198 6.27 -11.18 -1.19
N LEU A 199 7.55 -11.54 -1.10
CA LEU A 199 8.01 -12.88 -0.74
C LEU A 199 8.96 -12.82 0.46
N ASP A 200 8.66 -13.60 1.49
CA ASP A 200 9.54 -13.90 2.63
C ASP A 200 10.18 -15.28 2.44
N VAL A 201 11.48 -15.33 2.15
CA VAL A 201 12.21 -16.59 1.92
C VAL A 201 12.74 -17.11 3.25
N GLY A 202 12.36 -18.35 3.61
CA GLY A 202 12.61 -18.90 4.94
C GLY A 202 11.68 -18.28 5.98
N CYS A 203 10.39 -18.23 5.68
CA CYS A 203 9.41 -17.47 6.46
C CYS A 203 9.06 -18.07 7.83
N GLY A 204 9.50 -19.31 8.11
CA GLY A 204 9.17 -20.02 9.34
C GLY A 204 7.66 -20.09 9.57
N GLY A 205 7.22 -19.63 10.74
CA GLY A 205 5.80 -19.56 11.11
C GLY A 205 4.98 -18.45 10.43
N GLY A 206 5.59 -17.60 9.58
CA GLY A 206 4.88 -16.59 8.79
C GLY A 206 4.64 -15.24 9.47
N THR A 207 5.24 -14.98 10.63
CA THR A 207 5.05 -13.71 11.37
C THR A 207 5.43 -12.48 10.53
N LYS A 208 6.48 -12.58 9.71
CA LYS A 208 6.93 -11.48 8.84
C LYS A 208 6.01 -11.28 7.63
N ILE A 209 5.45 -12.34 7.07
CA ILE A 209 4.38 -12.26 6.06
C ILE A 209 3.22 -11.44 6.62
N TRP A 210 2.74 -11.79 7.82
CA TRP A 210 1.62 -11.07 8.45
C TRP A 210 1.95 -9.59 8.69
N ALA A 211 3.15 -9.29 9.19
CA ALA A 211 3.61 -7.92 9.39
C ALA A 211 3.78 -7.12 8.08
N ALA A 212 3.99 -7.80 6.95
CA ALA A 212 4.12 -7.20 5.63
C ALA A 212 2.76 -6.90 4.96
N LEU A 213 1.67 -7.59 5.34
CA LEU A 213 0.34 -7.45 4.72
C LEU A 213 -0.20 -6.00 4.63
N PRO A 214 0.02 -5.10 5.61
CA PRO A 214 -0.41 -3.70 5.48
C PRO A 214 0.23 -2.98 4.30
N PHE A 215 1.44 -3.37 3.90
CA PHE A 215 2.19 -2.79 2.79
C PHE A 215 1.97 -3.56 1.48
N PHE A 216 1.86 -4.88 1.59
CA PHE A 216 1.83 -5.82 0.47
C PHE A 216 0.67 -6.80 0.64
N PRO A 217 -0.53 -6.49 0.10
CA PRO A 217 -1.70 -7.35 0.28
C PRO A 217 -1.55 -8.77 -0.29
N ASP A 218 -0.67 -8.97 -1.27
CA ASP A 218 -0.22 -10.29 -1.76
C ASP A 218 1.18 -10.60 -1.21
N ALA A 219 1.25 -10.82 0.10
CA ALA A 219 2.44 -11.29 0.80
C ALA A 219 2.41 -12.81 0.94
N ARG A 220 3.51 -13.45 0.56
CA ARG A 220 3.71 -14.90 0.66
C ARG A 220 5.05 -15.23 1.29
N GLY A 221 5.27 -16.48 1.66
CA GLY A 221 6.57 -16.96 2.09
C GLY A 221 6.86 -18.39 1.67
N LEU A 222 8.16 -18.70 1.61
CA LEU A 222 8.70 -20.04 1.35
C LEU A 222 9.23 -20.62 2.66
N GLU A 223 8.82 -21.84 2.98
CA GLU A 223 9.34 -22.60 4.12
C GLU A 223 9.56 -24.05 3.68
N ASN A 224 10.75 -24.60 3.92
CA ASN A 224 11.06 -25.96 3.49
C ASN A 224 10.62 -27.03 4.51
N ASN A 225 10.33 -26.63 5.77
CA ASN A 225 9.89 -27.56 6.79
C ASN A 225 8.35 -27.75 6.73
N PRO A 226 7.84 -28.93 6.35
CA PRO A 226 6.40 -29.18 6.24
C PRO A 226 5.64 -28.97 7.56
N THR A 227 6.31 -29.19 8.70
CA THR A 227 5.70 -28.96 10.02
C THR A 227 5.50 -27.47 10.27
N GLN A 228 6.48 -26.63 9.92
CA GLN A 228 6.36 -25.17 10.04
C GLN A 228 5.29 -24.63 9.10
N VAL A 229 5.25 -25.11 7.85
CA VAL A 229 4.21 -24.75 6.88
C VAL A 229 2.83 -25.01 7.46
N LYS A 230 2.59 -26.22 8.00
CA LYS A 230 1.30 -26.58 8.58
C LYS A 230 0.90 -25.70 9.77
N ILE A 231 1.84 -25.42 10.66
CA ILE A 231 1.58 -24.62 11.87
C ILE A 231 1.38 -23.15 11.51
N GLY A 232 2.25 -22.59 10.67
CA GLY A 232 2.14 -21.23 10.17
C GLY A 232 0.83 -21.00 9.42
N ALA A 233 0.42 -21.93 8.55
CA ALA A 233 -0.86 -21.85 7.85
C ALA A 233 -2.05 -21.80 8.82
N ALA A 234 -2.02 -22.62 9.88
CA ALA A 234 -3.06 -22.60 10.91
C ALA A 234 -3.08 -21.29 11.73
N ALA A 235 -1.91 -20.69 11.99
CA ALA A 235 -1.80 -19.39 12.65
C ALA A 235 -2.32 -18.26 11.76
N MET A 236 -1.92 -18.24 10.48
CA MET A 236 -2.33 -17.26 9.48
C MET A 236 -3.85 -17.27 9.26
N ALA A 237 -4.48 -18.45 9.24
CA ALA A 237 -5.93 -18.58 9.17
C ALA A 237 -6.64 -17.91 10.37
N LYS A 238 -6.11 -18.06 11.60
CA LYS A 238 -6.67 -17.40 12.80
C LYS A 238 -6.51 -15.88 12.77
N LEU A 239 -5.51 -15.37 12.04
CA LEU A 239 -5.25 -13.95 11.85
C LEU A 239 -6.02 -13.37 10.64
N ASN A 240 -6.89 -14.16 9.99
CA ASN A 240 -7.59 -13.80 8.75
C ASN A 240 -6.64 -13.35 7.63
N ALA A 241 -5.43 -13.89 7.59
CA ALA A 241 -4.52 -13.67 6.47
C ALA A 241 -4.99 -14.44 5.21
N PRO A 242 -4.55 -14.05 4.01
CA PRO A 242 -4.87 -14.78 2.78
C PRO A 242 -4.53 -16.27 2.88
N ALA A 243 -5.37 -17.11 2.26
CA ALA A 243 -5.09 -18.53 2.10
C ALA A 243 -3.80 -18.73 1.29
N ASP A 244 -3.13 -19.86 1.51
CA ASP A 244 -1.91 -20.27 0.78
C ASP A 244 -0.76 -19.24 0.82
N CYS A 245 -0.71 -18.43 1.88
CA CYS A 245 0.35 -17.44 2.08
C CYS A 245 1.70 -18.06 2.49
N ILE A 246 1.73 -19.31 2.95
CA ILE A 246 2.97 -20.05 3.24
C ILE A 246 3.02 -21.26 2.29
N MET A 247 4.10 -21.34 1.51
CA MET A 247 4.32 -22.39 0.53
C MET A 247 5.44 -23.32 1.01
N GLU A 248 5.21 -24.63 0.93
CA GLU A 248 6.25 -25.63 1.16
C GLU A 248 7.19 -25.68 -0.05
N ALA A 249 8.41 -25.17 0.08
CA ALA A 249 9.38 -25.14 -1.00
C ALA A 249 10.82 -25.02 -0.50
N ASP A 250 11.77 -25.59 -1.25
CA ASP A 250 13.19 -25.28 -1.11
C ASP A 250 13.51 -24.00 -1.90
N ALA A 251 14.00 -22.98 -1.19
CA ALA A 251 14.36 -21.70 -1.78
C ALA A 251 15.41 -21.82 -2.90
N ARG A 252 16.30 -22.82 -2.84
CA ARG A 252 17.31 -23.04 -3.90
C ARG A 252 16.69 -23.55 -5.20
N LEU A 253 15.55 -24.23 -5.11
CA LEU A 253 14.87 -24.86 -6.24
C LEU A 253 13.64 -24.09 -6.72
N PHE A 254 13.20 -23.08 -5.96
CA PHE A 254 12.08 -22.25 -6.33
C PHE A 254 12.35 -21.50 -7.65
N ASP A 255 11.43 -21.58 -8.59
CA ASP A 255 11.58 -21.15 -9.99
C ASP A 255 10.66 -19.99 -10.39
N ASP A 256 9.94 -19.42 -9.42
CA ASP A 256 9.00 -18.32 -9.63
C ASP A 256 9.37 -17.04 -8.84
N TYR A 257 10.66 -16.80 -8.59
CA TYR A 257 11.10 -15.54 -7.97
C TYR A 257 10.75 -14.31 -8.82
N SER A 258 10.68 -14.49 -10.15
CA SER A 258 10.33 -13.43 -11.09
C SER A 258 8.91 -12.86 -10.88
N SER A 259 8.02 -13.62 -10.24
CA SER A 259 6.64 -13.22 -9.93
C SER A 259 6.52 -12.19 -8.81
N TYR A 260 7.61 -11.90 -8.09
CA TYR A 260 7.61 -11.04 -6.92
C TYR A 260 8.32 -9.71 -7.17
N ASP A 261 7.85 -8.68 -6.48
CA ASP A 261 8.35 -7.31 -6.60
C ASP A 261 9.27 -6.94 -5.45
N VAL A 262 9.04 -7.54 -4.29
CA VAL A 262 9.85 -7.42 -3.09
C VAL A 262 10.19 -8.81 -2.59
N ILE A 263 11.48 -9.13 -2.46
CA ILE A 263 11.96 -10.41 -1.96
C ILE A 263 12.80 -10.12 -0.71
N TYR A 264 12.31 -10.58 0.43
CA TYR A 264 12.98 -10.49 1.72
C TYR A 264 13.56 -11.85 2.10
N PHE A 265 14.79 -11.87 2.58
CA PHE A 265 15.44 -13.07 3.05
C PHE A 265 16.43 -12.70 4.17
N TYR A 266 16.30 -13.36 5.32
CA TYR A 266 17.17 -13.14 6.46
C TYR A 266 17.72 -14.46 6.97
N ARG A 267 18.89 -14.83 6.43
CA ARG A 267 19.59 -16.09 6.75
C ARG A 267 18.69 -17.34 6.70
N PRO A 268 17.97 -17.58 5.59
CA PRO A 268 17.08 -18.74 5.47
C PRO A 268 17.80 -20.09 5.53
N LEU A 269 19.11 -20.11 5.28
CA LEU A 269 19.95 -21.30 5.28
C LEU A 269 21.15 -21.12 6.23
N LYS A 270 21.51 -22.20 6.94
CA LYS A 270 22.68 -22.24 7.85
C LYS A 270 23.99 -22.31 7.09
N ASP A 271 24.02 -23.10 6.03
CA ASP A 271 25.21 -23.39 5.26
C ASP A 271 25.45 -22.27 4.26
N SER A 272 26.69 -21.77 4.23
CA SER A 272 27.06 -20.65 3.36
C SER A 272 26.96 -20.99 1.88
N VAL A 273 27.16 -22.26 1.51
CA VAL A 273 27.07 -22.73 0.13
C VAL A 273 25.63 -22.64 -0.36
N GLY A 274 24.69 -23.25 0.35
CA GLY A 274 23.27 -23.20 0.03
C GLY A 274 22.71 -21.78 0.09
N LEU A 275 23.18 -20.94 1.03
CA LEU A 275 22.82 -19.52 1.05
C LEU A 275 23.26 -18.82 -0.24
N THR A 276 24.48 -19.06 -0.71
CA THR A 276 25.00 -18.51 -1.97
C THR A 276 24.20 -19.03 -3.17
N GLU A 277 23.90 -20.33 -3.22
CA GLU A 277 23.10 -20.93 -4.29
C GLU A 277 21.69 -20.30 -4.36
N MET A 278 21.07 -20.06 -3.21
CA MET A 278 19.79 -19.38 -3.13
C MET A 278 19.88 -17.93 -3.59
N GLU A 279 20.89 -17.19 -3.13
CA GLU A 279 21.14 -15.80 -3.57
C GLU A 279 21.29 -15.75 -5.09
N ASP A 280 22.11 -16.62 -5.68
CA ASP A 280 22.30 -16.71 -7.12
C ASP A 280 21.00 -17.05 -7.87
N GLN A 281 20.19 -17.95 -7.32
CA GLN A 281 18.90 -18.32 -7.90
C GLN A 281 17.91 -17.14 -7.89
N ILE A 282 17.83 -16.39 -6.78
CA ILE A 282 17.04 -15.16 -6.68
C ILE A 282 17.52 -14.15 -7.71
N MET A 283 18.84 -13.88 -7.74
CA MET A 283 19.44 -12.88 -8.63
C MET A 283 19.27 -13.22 -10.11
N LYS A 284 19.29 -14.52 -10.46
CA LYS A 284 19.07 -15.01 -11.82
C LYS A 284 17.64 -14.79 -12.32
N GLN A 285 16.66 -14.85 -11.43
CA GLN A 285 15.24 -14.78 -11.78
C GLN A 285 14.59 -13.42 -11.50
N ALA A 286 15.13 -12.64 -10.57
CA ALA A 286 14.62 -11.34 -10.21
C ALA A 286 14.57 -10.43 -11.44
N ARG A 287 13.42 -9.80 -11.68
CA ARG A 287 13.25 -8.88 -12.81
C ARG A 287 13.99 -7.57 -12.51
N PRO A 288 14.42 -6.83 -13.55
CA PRO A 288 14.88 -5.46 -13.37
C PRO A 288 13.85 -4.63 -12.58
N GLY A 289 14.30 -4.00 -11.49
CA GLY A 289 13.46 -3.25 -10.57
C GLY A 289 12.89 -4.03 -9.39
N THR A 290 13.08 -5.36 -9.31
CA THR A 290 12.75 -6.12 -8.08
C THR A 290 13.59 -5.63 -6.91
N ILE A 291 12.94 -5.43 -5.76
CA ILE A 291 13.57 -4.98 -4.52
C ILE A 291 14.00 -6.21 -3.73
N LEU A 292 15.28 -6.25 -3.35
CA LEU A 292 15.85 -7.32 -2.54
C LEU A 292 16.18 -6.76 -1.16
N ILE A 293 15.75 -7.46 -0.12
CA ILE A 293 15.98 -7.08 1.28
C ILE A 293 16.74 -8.18 1.98
N ALA A 294 18.02 -7.93 2.24
CA ALA A 294 18.97 -8.88 2.83
C ALA A 294 19.63 -8.26 4.06
N PRO A 295 18.99 -8.27 5.25
CA PRO A 295 19.48 -7.57 6.43
C PRO A 295 20.50 -8.38 7.24
N TYR A 296 21.49 -8.94 6.58
CA TYR A 296 22.62 -9.66 7.18
C TYR A 296 23.93 -9.31 6.48
N LEU A 297 25.05 -9.56 7.16
CA LEU A 297 26.40 -9.33 6.61
C LEU A 297 26.78 -10.42 5.61
N GLY A 298 27.48 -10.05 4.55
CA GLY A 298 28.00 -11.01 3.57
C GLY A 298 26.98 -11.45 2.53
N PHE A 299 25.94 -10.65 2.30
CA PHE A 299 25.13 -10.77 1.09
C PHE A 299 26.03 -10.51 -0.12
N SER A 300 26.06 -11.42 -1.08
CA SER A 300 27.02 -11.43 -2.20
C SER A 300 27.07 -10.13 -3.02
N ALA A 301 25.98 -9.35 -3.02
CA ALA A 301 25.93 -8.08 -3.74
C ALA A 301 26.55 -6.87 -3.01
N GLU A 302 27.13 -7.04 -1.82
CA GLU A 302 27.84 -5.95 -1.14
C GLU A 302 29.16 -5.56 -1.83
N ASP A 303 29.71 -6.41 -2.70
CA ASP A 303 31.00 -6.25 -3.39
C ASP A 303 30.88 -5.85 -4.89
N ASP A 304 30.16 -4.76 -5.18
CA ASP A 304 30.00 -4.21 -6.56
C ASP A 304 29.39 -5.19 -7.59
N ASP A 305 28.51 -6.09 -7.15
CA ASP A 305 27.81 -7.02 -8.05
C ASP A 305 26.94 -6.26 -9.07
N ILE A 306 27.30 -6.34 -10.35
CA ILE A 306 26.59 -5.67 -11.44
C ILE A 306 25.11 -6.09 -11.59
N ARG A 307 24.71 -7.21 -10.96
CA ARG A 307 23.34 -7.73 -11.04
C ARG A 307 22.35 -6.94 -10.18
N CYS A 308 22.79 -6.16 -9.18
CA CYS A 308 21.91 -5.23 -8.46
C CYS A 308 22.64 -4.02 -7.90
N SER A 309 21.89 -2.97 -7.57
CA SER A 309 22.45 -1.77 -6.94
C SER A 309 21.86 -1.55 -5.56
N LYS A 310 22.70 -1.20 -4.58
CA LYS A 310 22.26 -0.80 -3.24
C LYS A 310 21.53 0.54 -3.28
N ILE A 311 20.32 0.59 -2.71
CA ILE A 311 19.49 1.81 -2.63
C ILE A 311 19.42 2.37 -1.21
N ALA A 312 19.45 1.50 -0.20
CA ALA A 312 19.48 1.83 1.22
C ALA A 312 20.23 0.74 1.99
N PRO A 313 20.55 0.91 3.29
CA PRO A 313 21.11 -0.17 4.10
C PRO A 313 20.26 -1.44 4.00
N SER A 314 20.88 -2.55 3.60
CA SER A 314 20.23 -3.86 3.42
C SER A 314 19.15 -3.95 2.33
N ILE A 315 19.02 -2.93 1.48
CA ILE A 315 18.02 -2.89 0.39
C ILE A 315 18.73 -2.66 -0.94
N TYR A 316 18.43 -3.52 -1.91
CA TYR A 316 19.02 -3.52 -3.25
C TYR A 316 17.93 -3.56 -4.32
N VAL A 317 18.27 -3.13 -5.54
CA VAL A 317 17.38 -3.15 -6.70
C VAL A 317 18.04 -3.97 -7.81
N ALA A 318 17.42 -5.09 -8.19
CA ALA A 318 17.92 -6.00 -9.21
C ALA A 318 17.91 -5.36 -10.61
N GLY A 319 18.93 -5.63 -11.42
CA GLY A 319 18.99 -5.26 -12.84
C GLY A 319 18.95 -3.77 -13.16
N VAL A 320 19.21 -2.90 -12.16
CA VAL A 320 19.18 -1.44 -12.31
C VAL A 320 20.56 -0.88 -12.02
N ALA A 321 21.05 0.01 -12.89
CA ALA A 321 22.38 0.60 -12.75
C ALA A 321 22.43 1.61 -11.58
N PRO A 322 23.61 1.83 -10.96
CA PRO A 322 23.73 2.70 -9.78
C PRO A 322 23.15 4.11 -9.96
N TYR A 323 23.37 4.75 -11.11
CA TYR A 323 22.83 6.09 -11.39
C TYR A 323 21.31 6.13 -11.50
N GLN A 324 20.67 5.03 -11.95
CA GLN A 324 19.22 4.91 -12.02
C GLN A 324 18.65 4.65 -10.63
N THR A 325 19.36 3.85 -9.82
CA THR A 325 19.05 3.59 -8.41
C THR A 325 19.12 4.87 -7.59
N GLU A 326 20.08 5.75 -7.86
CA GLU A 326 20.16 7.08 -7.24
C GLU A 326 18.92 7.94 -7.54
N LYS A 327 18.55 8.04 -8.83
CA LYS A 327 17.32 8.76 -9.22
C LYS A 327 16.07 8.15 -8.60
N LEU A 328 16.03 6.83 -8.46
CA LEU A 328 14.93 6.14 -7.80
C LEU A 328 14.90 6.44 -6.31
N ARG A 329 16.05 6.49 -5.64
CA ARG A 329 16.17 6.91 -4.24
C ARG A 329 15.65 8.33 -4.05
N ASP A 330 16.12 9.28 -4.85
CA ASP A 330 15.67 10.68 -4.78
C ASP A 330 14.15 10.79 -4.89
N ARG A 331 13.54 10.02 -5.79
CA ARG A 331 12.07 9.95 -5.93
C ARG A 331 11.40 9.32 -4.72
N ALA A 332 11.90 8.17 -4.25
CA ALA A 332 11.34 7.44 -3.12
C ALA A 332 11.43 8.23 -1.81
N GLU A 333 12.46 9.05 -1.64
CA GLU A 333 12.61 9.92 -0.47
C GLU A 333 11.60 11.08 -0.44
N LEU A 334 10.98 11.41 -1.58
CA LEU A 334 9.89 12.39 -1.69
C LEU A 334 8.49 11.75 -1.59
N ILE A 335 8.40 10.41 -1.54
CA ILE A 335 7.16 9.69 -1.25
C ILE A 335 6.85 9.85 0.24
N GLY A 336 5.58 10.14 0.54
CA GLY A 336 5.06 10.27 1.89
C GLY A 336 5.28 9.02 2.73
N THR A 337 5.20 9.20 4.05
CA THR A 337 5.53 8.16 5.02
C THR A 337 4.31 7.58 5.72
N GLU A 338 3.11 7.89 5.24
CA GLU A 338 1.88 7.43 5.87
C GLU A 338 1.64 5.97 5.50
N ALA A 339 1.29 5.14 6.50
CA ALA A 339 1.03 3.73 6.27
C ALA A 339 -0.24 3.55 5.40
N PRO A 340 -0.32 2.49 4.59
CA PRO A 340 -1.54 2.22 3.84
C PRO A 340 -2.70 1.95 4.81
N VAL A 341 -3.72 2.82 4.79
CA VAL A 341 -4.95 2.63 5.56
C VAL A 341 -6.10 2.32 4.61
N HIS A 342 -6.67 1.12 4.77
CA HIS A 342 -7.89 0.71 4.09
C HIS A 342 -9.05 0.68 5.11
N SER A 343 -9.88 1.73 5.08
CA SER A 343 -11.16 1.76 5.79
C SER A 343 -12.28 1.70 4.76
N SER A 344 -12.97 0.56 4.69
CA SER A 344 -14.12 0.37 3.78
C SER A 344 -15.19 1.44 3.97
N SER A 345 -15.39 1.89 5.21
CA SER A 345 -16.34 2.95 5.55
C SER A 345 -15.91 4.33 5.02
N THR A 346 -14.61 4.66 5.12
CA THR A 346 -14.06 5.90 4.58
C THR A 346 -14.08 5.89 3.05
N ASP A 347 -13.69 4.76 2.45
CA ASP A 347 -13.66 4.58 1.01
C ASP A 347 -15.05 4.71 0.37
N ALA A 348 -16.09 4.18 1.02
CA ALA A 348 -17.47 4.35 0.56
C ALA A 348 -17.93 5.82 0.58
N ALA A 349 -17.37 6.64 1.48
CA ALA A 349 -17.76 8.03 1.66
C ALA A 349 -17.06 9.02 0.71
N LEU A 350 -16.00 8.62 0.01
CA LEU A 350 -15.14 9.54 -0.75
C LEU A 350 -15.87 10.34 -1.84
N GLY A 351 -16.78 9.70 -2.59
CA GLY A 351 -17.48 10.37 -3.70
C GLY A 351 -16.51 11.04 -4.68
N TYR A 352 -16.68 12.35 -4.91
CA TYR A 352 -15.81 13.14 -5.79
C TYR A 352 -14.35 13.25 -5.28
N TRP A 353 -14.05 12.92 -4.03
CA TRP A 353 -12.67 12.88 -3.52
C TRP A 353 -11.89 11.63 -3.96
N ARG A 354 -12.58 10.59 -4.45
CA ARG A 354 -11.95 9.28 -4.73
C ARG A 354 -10.71 9.39 -5.62
N PRO A 355 -10.73 10.05 -6.80
CA PRO A 355 -9.56 10.12 -7.66
C PRO A 355 -8.36 10.78 -6.96
N LEU A 356 -8.63 11.81 -6.15
CA LEU A 356 -7.61 12.56 -5.43
C LEU A 356 -6.96 11.73 -4.33
N VAL A 357 -7.75 10.99 -3.56
CA VAL A 357 -7.27 10.09 -2.51
C VAL A 357 -6.46 8.94 -3.11
N GLU A 358 -6.92 8.36 -4.21
CA GLU A 358 -6.18 7.29 -4.91
C GLU A 358 -4.83 7.79 -5.46
N ALA A 359 -4.79 8.97 -6.06
CA ALA A 359 -3.53 9.59 -6.48
C ALA A 359 -2.60 9.89 -5.28
N SER A 360 -3.15 10.35 -4.16
CA SER A 360 -2.39 10.64 -2.94
C SER A 360 -1.81 9.38 -2.30
N ARG A 361 -2.56 8.26 -2.30
CA ARG A 361 -2.09 6.95 -1.84
C ARG A 361 -0.90 6.45 -2.66
N ARG A 362 -0.91 6.67 -3.99
CA ARG A 362 0.24 6.37 -4.86
C ARG A 362 1.47 7.22 -4.57
N ASN A 363 1.31 8.32 -3.83
CA ASN A 363 2.39 9.17 -3.35
C ASN A 363 2.75 8.93 -1.87
N GLY A 364 2.20 7.90 -1.21
CA GLY A 364 2.50 7.60 0.20
C GLY A 364 1.78 8.49 1.21
N TYR A 365 0.62 9.02 0.84
CA TYR A 365 -0.25 9.82 1.71
C TYR A 365 -1.62 9.14 1.87
N ALA A 366 -2.16 9.18 3.08
CA ALA A 366 -3.40 8.57 3.49
C ALA A 366 -4.36 9.62 4.09
N LEU A 367 -5.62 9.23 4.24
CA LEU A 367 -6.71 10.07 4.76
C LEU A 367 -7.11 9.69 6.18
#